data_AF-A0AA39FFM9-F1
#
_entry.id   AF-A0AA39FFM9-F1
#
_cell.length_a   1.000
_cell.length_b   1.000
_cell.length_c   1.000
_cell.angle_alpha   90.00
_cell.angle_beta   90.00
_cell.angle_gamma   90.00
#
_symmetry.space_group_name_H-M   'P 1'
#
loop_
_entity.id
_entity.type
_entity.pdbx_description
1 polymer ?
#
loop_
_entity_poly.entity_id
_entity_poly.type
_entity_poly.pdbx_seq_one_letter_code
_entity_poly.pdbx_strand_id
1 'polypeptide(L)'
;MTFINSMNQTTDPCNDFFEYACGNYGKNENYSEANVNYFSLMKDFTSQRIKEILESEWSPTENIALTKSKRLYESCMNENAIESRGLLDLVQLLNDLGGWPMGTSQLRWKLRALPWQEIDLKIRKNIGVSPFFILAPLADIKNSSFNILWLTLPSSSDGSNILTHEFLLNEQDGTKNSLTSKEYRKSIVDSAKLIARYNGVYIPEYSLDIDAGRVVKFELALQNIITNMTSSGVFDLTDDYQKLTINELQKRFDAKSPMTLNGKIEWLNYIRRLYSDIPNVSIDGSHEIAVIGEEYIMKLIDLLDQTPSRVIVNAMHWWLIKNLVPLTNKKLKNIINTQKNKLSTRWKWCIEHNEMPHAIAHTYVQKYFSKASKLYVSNMVNEIIFGMRYDINGSKWLDLYSKSNALKKLSLMKKFVGYPEWYEDDKALANYYKNAS
;
A
#
# COMPACT_ATOMS: atom_id res chain seq x y z
N MET A 1 4.68 -1.45 -33.10
CA MET A 1 3.37 -1.66 -33.75
C MET A 1 2.83 -0.31 -34.20
N THR A 2 2.39 -0.18 -35.46
CA THR A 2 1.82 1.06 -36.01
C THR A 2 0.30 1.06 -35.83
N PHE A 3 -0.31 2.26 -35.76
CA PHE A 3 -1.77 2.45 -35.62
C PHE A 3 -2.58 1.61 -36.62
N ILE A 4 -2.14 1.57 -37.88
CA ILE A 4 -2.81 0.83 -38.97
C ILE A 4 -2.90 -0.67 -38.67
N ASN A 5 -1.87 -1.25 -38.03
CA ASN A 5 -1.83 -2.69 -37.77
C ASN A 5 -2.78 -3.13 -36.65
N SER A 6 -3.23 -2.21 -35.81
CA SER A 6 -4.15 -2.48 -34.70
C SER A 6 -5.63 -2.40 -35.09
N MET A 7 -5.93 -1.74 -36.20
CA MET A 7 -7.29 -1.50 -36.67
C MET A 7 -7.90 -2.73 -37.35
N ASN A 8 -9.18 -2.99 -37.09
CA ASN A 8 -10.02 -3.91 -37.85
C ASN A 8 -10.91 -3.12 -38.83
N GLN A 9 -10.44 -2.93 -40.06
CA GLN A 9 -11.17 -2.17 -41.08
C GLN A 9 -12.46 -2.83 -41.59
N THR A 10 -12.76 -4.06 -41.14
CA THR A 10 -14.00 -4.76 -41.51
C THR A 10 -15.18 -4.39 -40.62
N THR A 11 -14.92 -3.78 -39.45
CA THR A 11 -15.95 -3.31 -38.52
C THR A 11 -16.33 -1.87 -38.83
N ASP A 12 -17.62 -1.54 -38.78
CA ASP A 12 -18.08 -0.17 -38.91
C ASP A 12 -17.80 0.62 -37.61
N PRO A 13 -17.00 1.70 -37.64
CA PRO A 13 -16.70 2.52 -36.46
C PRO A 13 -17.94 3.15 -35.81
N CYS A 14 -19.03 3.33 -36.54
CA CYS A 14 -20.29 3.86 -36.01
C CYS A 14 -21.04 2.83 -35.15
N ASN A 15 -20.77 1.53 -35.36
CA ASN A 15 -21.39 0.45 -34.59
C ASN A 15 -20.51 0.02 -33.42
N ASP A 16 -19.21 -0.17 -33.65
CA ASP A 16 -18.25 -0.52 -32.61
C ASP A 16 -16.88 0.12 -32.91
N PHE A 17 -16.68 1.32 -32.37
CA PHE A 17 -15.42 2.05 -32.54
C PHE A 17 -14.24 1.35 -31.87
N PHE A 18 -14.47 0.60 -30.79
CA PHE A 18 -13.41 -0.11 -30.10
C PHE A 18 -12.89 -1.27 -30.97
N GLU A 19 -13.79 -2.11 -31.49
CA GLU A 19 -13.40 -3.19 -32.38
C GLU A 19 -12.80 -2.65 -33.69
N TYR A 20 -13.33 -1.56 -34.25
CA TYR A 20 -12.71 -0.90 -35.40
C TYR A 20 -11.27 -0.46 -35.13
N ALA A 21 -11.02 0.23 -34.01
CA ALA A 21 -9.71 0.81 -33.71
C ALA A 21 -8.69 -0.22 -33.16
N CYS A 22 -9.16 -1.20 -32.39
CA CYS A 22 -8.32 -2.11 -31.61
C CYS A 22 -8.53 -3.59 -31.94
N GLY A 23 -9.46 -3.94 -32.82
CA GLY A 23 -9.87 -5.33 -33.05
C GLY A 23 -8.75 -6.24 -33.56
N ASN A 24 -7.66 -5.69 -34.11
CA ASN A 24 -6.48 -6.46 -34.50
C ASN A 24 -5.30 -6.34 -33.52
N TYR A 25 -5.43 -5.51 -32.48
CA TYR A 25 -4.43 -5.34 -31.43
C TYR A 25 -4.19 -6.66 -30.68
N GLY A 26 -2.94 -7.07 -30.53
CA GLY A 26 -2.55 -8.31 -29.84
C GLY A 26 -2.82 -9.61 -30.59
N LYS A 27 -3.51 -9.61 -31.74
CA LYS A 27 -3.77 -10.83 -32.54
C LYS A 27 -2.54 -11.41 -33.24
N ASN A 28 -1.55 -10.57 -33.56
CA ASN A 28 -0.34 -10.95 -34.30
C ASN A 28 0.89 -11.20 -33.41
N GLU A 29 0.74 -11.07 -32.10
CA GLU A 29 1.85 -11.17 -31.15
C GLU A 29 1.53 -12.33 -30.21
N ASN A 30 2.44 -13.32 -30.13
CA ASN A 30 2.36 -14.46 -29.19
C ASN A 30 2.56 -13.97 -27.75
N TYR A 31 1.65 -13.13 -27.27
CA TYR A 31 1.65 -12.69 -25.89
C TYR A 31 1.16 -13.83 -25.00
N SER A 32 2.04 -14.31 -24.15
CA SER A 32 1.74 -15.32 -23.12
C SER A 32 0.82 -14.80 -21.99
N GLU A 33 0.27 -13.59 -22.12
CA GLU A 33 -0.48 -12.90 -21.07
C GLU A 33 -1.83 -12.42 -21.61
N ALA A 34 -2.90 -12.77 -20.91
CA ALA A 34 -4.27 -12.54 -21.33
C ALA A 34 -4.72 -11.07 -21.34
N ASN A 35 -3.85 -10.12 -20.96
CA ASN A 35 -4.19 -8.70 -20.73
C ASN A 35 -3.10 -7.72 -21.19
N VAL A 36 -2.39 -8.00 -22.29
CA VAL A 36 -1.41 -7.04 -22.83
C VAL A 36 -2.12 -5.85 -23.46
N ASN A 37 -1.86 -4.65 -22.95
CA ASN A 37 -2.35 -3.38 -23.51
C ASN A 37 -1.21 -2.36 -23.64
N TYR A 38 -1.49 -1.21 -24.24
CA TYR A 38 -0.45 -0.20 -24.46
C TYR A 38 0.23 0.25 -23.16
N PHE A 39 -0.52 0.37 -22.05
CA PHE A 39 0.06 0.74 -20.75
C PHE A 39 0.98 -0.33 -20.19
N SER A 40 0.63 -1.63 -20.32
CA SER A 40 1.51 -2.71 -19.88
C SER A 40 2.80 -2.76 -20.70
N LEU A 41 2.73 -2.51 -22.02
CA LEU A 41 3.92 -2.39 -22.87
C LEU A 41 4.81 -1.21 -22.46
N MET A 42 4.21 -0.04 -22.21
CA MET A 42 4.95 1.14 -21.75
C MET A 42 5.58 0.94 -20.37
N LYS A 43 4.88 0.26 -19.45
CA LYS A 43 5.42 -0.13 -18.15
C LYS A 43 6.61 -1.07 -18.30
N ASP A 44 6.52 -2.05 -19.18
CA ASP A 44 7.60 -3.01 -19.43
C ASP A 44 8.84 -2.34 -20.04
N PHE A 45 8.64 -1.47 -21.02
CA PHE A 45 9.72 -0.68 -21.62
C PHE A 45 10.40 0.25 -20.59
N THR A 46 9.59 0.92 -19.77
CA THR A 46 10.10 1.77 -18.68
C THR A 46 10.88 0.94 -17.66
N SER A 47 10.36 -0.23 -17.27
CA SER A 47 11.03 -1.15 -16.34
C SER A 47 12.35 -1.66 -16.90
N GLN A 48 12.46 -1.93 -18.20
CA GLN A 48 13.74 -2.31 -18.81
C GLN A 48 14.78 -1.18 -18.74
N ARG A 49 14.39 0.05 -19.05
CA ARG A 49 15.28 1.22 -18.88
C ARG A 49 15.70 1.43 -17.43
N ILE A 50 14.80 1.23 -16.48
CA ILE A 50 15.14 1.30 -15.05
C ILE A 50 16.11 0.18 -14.69
N LYS A 51 15.91 -1.03 -15.20
CA LYS A 51 16.84 -2.15 -15.04
C LYS A 51 18.23 -1.79 -15.57
N GLU A 52 18.33 -1.23 -16.77
CA GLU A 52 19.60 -0.73 -17.35
C GLU A 52 20.27 0.31 -16.45
N ILE A 53 19.50 1.23 -15.85
CA ILE A 53 20.04 2.20 -14.89
C ILE A 53 20.61 1.48 -13.67
N LEU A 54 19.85 0.57 -13.06
CA LEU A 54 20.21 -0.10 -11.81
C LEU A 54 21.35 -1.11 -11.97
N GLU A 55 21.47 -1.75 -13.14
CA GLU A 55 22.52 -2.73 -13.45
C GLU A 55 23.73 -2.11 -14.15
N SER A 56 23.72 -0.80 -14.42
CA SER A 56 24.87 -0.12 -15.03
C SER A 56 26.09 -0.06 -14.11
N GLU A 57 27.28 -0.02 -14.71
CA GLU A 57 28.55 0.08 -13.99
C GLU A 57 28.57 1.26 -13.00
N TRP A 58 29.30 1.06 -11.92
CA TRP A 58 29.54 2.07 -10.89
C TRP A 58 30.39 3.20 -11.46
N SER A 59 29.92 4.44 -11.31
CA SER A 59 30.69 5.63 -11.69
C SER A 59 31.20 6.38 -10.44
N PRO A 60 32.48 6.82 -10.39
CA PRO A 60 32.99 7.67 -9.32
C PRO A 60 32.26 9.02 -9.19
N THR A 61 31.60 9.48 -10.26
CA THR A 61 30.82 10.72 -10.29
C THR A 61 29.32 10.47 -10.12
N GLU A 62 28.91 9.26 -9.76
CA GLU A 62 27.51 8.91 -9.57
C GLU A 62 26.92 9.62 -8.36
N ASN A 63 25.66 10.05 -8.49
CA ASN A 63 24.92 10.61 -7.37
C ASN A 63 24.75 9.55 -6.27
N ILE A 64 25.08 9.91 -5.03
CA ILE A 64 25.01 9.00 -3.88
C ILE A 64 23.62 8.38 -3.68
N ALA A 65 22.55 9.08 -4.05
CA ALA A 65 21.19 8.56 -4.00
C ALA A 65 20.98 7.41 -5.00
N LEU A 66 21.49 7.56 -6.23
CA LEU A 66 21.46 6.48 -7.22
C LEU A 66 22.30 5.30 -6.74
N THR A 67 23.48 5.57 -6.18
CA THR A 67 24.35 4.53 -5.62
C THR A 67 23.64 3.70 -4.54
N LYS A 68 22.92 4.35 -3.62
CA LYS A 68 22.12 3.65 -2.60
C LYS A 68 20.97 2.85 -3.25
N SER A 69 20.29 3.41 -4.24
CA SER A 69 19.21 2.72 -4.97
C SER A 69 19.70 1.47 -5.71
N LYS A 70 20.89 1.53 -6.34
CA LYS A 70 21.58 0.38 -6.94
C LYS A 70 21.88 -0.71 -5.91
N ARG A 71 22.46 -0.34 -4.76
CA ARG A 71 22.73 -1.29 -3.66
C ARG A 71 21.45 -1.97 -3.15
N LEU A 72 20.37 -1.21 -3.02
CA LEU A 72 19.07 -1.76 -2.63
C LEU A 72 18.57 -2.80 -3.65
N TYR A 73 18.67 -2.48 -4.94
CA TYR A 73 18.33 -3.40 -6.02
C TYR A 73 19.22 -4.66 -6.02
N GLU A 74 20.54 -4.52 -5.90
CA GLU A 74 21.48 -5.64 -5.81
C GLU A 74 21.18 -6.55 -4.62
N SER A 75 20.91 -5.99 -3.44
CA SER A 75 20.50 -6.74 -2.26
C SER A 75 19.20 -7.51 -2.50
N CYS A 76 18.24 -6.90 -3.19
CA CYS A 76 16.99 -7.55 -3.56
C CYS A 76 17.21 -8.70 -4.55
N MET A 77 18.12 -8.52 -5.52
CA MET A 77 18.42 -9.51 -6.55
C MET A 77 19.22 -10.72 -6.05
N ASN A 78 19.95 -10.57 -4.94
CA ASN A 78 20.80 -11.63 -4.39
C ASN A 78 19.99 -12.71 -3.66
N GLU A 79 19.32 -13.58 -4.43
CA GLU A 79 18.55 -14.71 -3.90
C GLU A 79 19.40 -15.66 -3.05
N ASN A 80 20.68 -15.86 -3.39
CA ASN A 80 21.57 -16.74 -2.62
C ASN A 80 21.79 -16.24 -1.19
N ALA A 81 21.95 -14.92 -1.01
CA ALA A 81 22.06 -14.31 0.32
C ALA A 81 20.73 -14.40 1.10
N ILE A 82 19.59 -14.24 0.42
CA ILE A 82 18.27 -14.38 1.03
C ILE A 82 18.04 -15.84 1.48
N GLU A 83 18.36 -16.81 0.64
CA GLU A 83 18.21 -18.23 0.96
C GLU A 83 19.13 -18.66 2.11
N SER A 84 20.37 -18.15 2.15
CA SER A 84 21.35 -18.52 3.20
C SER A 84 20.97 -18.00 4.59
N ARG A 85 20.36 -16.81 4.68
CA ARG A 85 19.81 -16.28 5.95
C ARG A 85 18.50 -16.97 6.36
N GLY A 86 17.78 -17.55 5.40
CA GLY A 86 16.55 -18.28 5.65
C GLY A 86 15.46 -17.37 6.23
N LEU A 87 15.01 -17.66 7.45
CA LEU A 87 14.01 -16.87 8.17
C LEU A 87 14.54 -16.19 9.44
N LEU A 88 15.87 -16.13 9.63
CA LEU A 88 16.46 -15.58 10.85
C LEU A 88 16.03 -14.12 11.08
N ASP A 89 16.12 -13.28 10.05
CA ASP A 89 15.77 -11.86 10.12
C ASP A 89 14.27 -11.66 10.43
N LEU A 90 13.40 -12.45 9.79
CA LEU A 90 11.96 -12.43 10.07
C LEU A 90 11.66 -12.85 11.51
N VAL A 91 12.28 -13.94 11.98
CA VAL A 91 12.07 -14.44 13.34
C VAL A 91 12.54 -13.44 14.38
N GLN A 92 13.68 -12.78 14.15
CA GLN A 92 14.18 -11.71 15.00
C GLN A 92 13.21 -10.54 15.05
N LEU A 93 12.73 -10.06 13.89
CA LEU A 93 11.72 -9.00 13.82
C LEU A 93 10.46 -9.36 14.61
N LEU A 94 9.91 -10.58 14.41
CA LEU A 94 8.73 -11.03 15.15
C LEU A 94 9.03 -11.07 16.67
N ASN A 95 10.24 -11.45 17.08
CA ASN A 95 10.63 -11.47 18.49
C ASN A 95 10.74 -10.07 19.09
N ASP A 96 11.26 -9.08 18.35
CA ASP A 96 11.34 -7.67 18.77
C ASP A 96 9.95 -7.02 18.89
N LEU A 97 8.97 -7.59 18.20
CA LEU A 97 7.54 -7.29 18.27
C LEU A 97 6.79 -8.11 19.34
N GLY A 98 7.49 -8.69 20.32
CA GLY A 98 6.86 -9.46 21.41
C GLY A 98 6.55 -10.92 21.05
N GLY A 99 6.98 -11.37 19.87
CA GLY A 99 6.91 -12.75 19.42
C GLY A 99 5.55 -13.18 18.90
N TRP A 100 5.55 -13.87 17.76
CA TRP A 100 4.34 -14.47 17.21
C TRP A 100 3.81 -15.60 18.11
N PRO A 101 2.60 -15.50 18.71
CA PRO A 101 2.10 -16.50 19.66
C PRO A 101 1.97 -17.92 19.10
N MET A 102 1.74 -18.07 17.78
CA MET A 102 1.73 -19.36 17.08
C MET A 102 3.13 -19.86 16.70
N GLY A 103 4.15 -19.00 16.73
CA GLY A 103 5.54 -19.33 16.41
C GLY A 103 6.40 -19.68 17.63
N THR A 104 5.84 -19.72 18.84
CA THR A 104 6.60 -19.97 20.08
C THR A 104 5.73 -20.66 21.15
N SER A 105 6.35 -21.13 22.25
CA SER A 105 5.59 -21.76 23.34
C SER A 105 4.75 -20.74 24.11
N GLN A 106 3.63 -21.19 24.68
CA GLN A 106 2.73 -20.30 25.43
C GLN A 106 3.44 -19.56 26.57
N LEU A 107 4.35 -20.24 27.28
CA LEU A 107 5.14 -19.64 28.35
C LEU A 107 6.09 -18.56 27.80
N ARG A 108 6.85 -18.87 26.74
CA ARG A 108 7.79 -17.92 26.12
C ARG A 108 7.06 -16.69 25.61
N TRP A 109 5.89 -16.85 24.98
CA TRP A 109 5.08 -15.72 24.54
C TRP A 109 4.62 -14.87 25.71
N LYS A 110 4.02 -15.47 26.75
CA LYS A 110 3.50 -14.72 27.91
C LYS A 110 4.56 -13.85 28.60
N LEU A 111 5.82 -14.28 28.63
CA LEU A 111 6.93 -13.54 29.26
C LEU A 111 7.32 -12.26 28.51
N ARG A 112 6.99 -12.14 27.22
CA ARG A 112 7.36 -11.01 26.35
C ARG A 112 6.17 -10.38 25.63
N ALA A 113 4.96 -10.79 25.99
CA ALA A 113 3.75 -10.40 25.29
C ALA A 113 3.57 -8.88 25.41
N LEU A 114 3.45 -8.23 24.27
CA LEU A 114 3.16 -6.80 24.18
C LEU A 114 1.66 -6.61 23.91
N PRO A 115 1.04 -5.55 24.43
CA PRO A 115 -0.25 -5.08 23.95
C PRO A 115 -0.21 -4.85 22.44
N TRP A 116 -1.33 -5.07 21.75
CA TRP A 116 -1.37 -4.93 20.29
C TRP A 116 -1.02 -3.49 19.86
N GLN A 117 -1.35 -2.50 20.68
CA GLN A 117 -1.04 -1.08 20.45
C GLN A 117 0.48 -0.84 20.38
N GLU A 118 1.26 -1.53 21.21
CA GLU A 118 2.73 -1.44 21.19
C GLU A 118 3.30 -2.08 19.92
N ILE A 119 2.71 -3.20 19.50
CA ILE A 119 3.09 -3.89 18.26
C ILE A 119 2.77 -3.00 17.07
N ASP A 120 1.59 -2.37 17.07
CA ASP A 120 1.11 -1.46 16.03
C ASP A 120 2.04 -0.25 15.89
N LEU A 121 2.41 0.39 17.01
CA LEU A 121 3.38 1.49 17.03
C LEU A 121 4.73 1.09 16.43
N LYS A 122 5.27 -0.06 16.85
CA LYS A 122 6.56 -0.55 16.34
C LYS A 122 6.48 -0.91 14.86
N ILE A 123 5.40 -1.54 14.41
CA ILE A 123 5.17 -1.84 12.99
C ILE A 123 5.14 -0.54 12.20
N ARG A 124 4.34 0.47 12.60
CA ARG A 124 4.25 1.74 11.89
C ARG A 124 5.57 2.50 11.83
N LYS A 125 6.33 2.52 12.93
CA LYS A 125 7.65 3.18 12.94
C LYS A 125 8.66 2.56 11.97
N ASN A 126 8.56 1.25 11.71
CA ASN A 126 9.51 0.54 10.87
C ASN A 126 9.02 0.29 9.44
N ILE A 127 7.70 0.17 9.22
CA ILE A 127 7.08 -0.26 7.95
C ILE A 127 6.14 0.81 7.38
N GLY A 128 5.72 1.79 8.18
CA GLY A 128 4.86 2.90 7.76
C GLY A 128 3.36 2.60 7.81
N VAL A 129 2.94 1.34 7.64
CA VAL A 129 1.53 0.91 7.61
C VAL A 129 1.24 -0.22 8.60
N SER A 130 -0.03 -0.44 8.95
CA SER A 130 -0.46 -1.45 9.93
C SER A 130 -1.92 -1.89 9.69
N PRO A 131 -2.37 -3.08 10.16
CA PRO A 131 -3.57 -3.71 9.60
C PRO A 131 -4.92 -3.22 10.10
N PHE A 132 -4.96 -2.34 11.11
CA PHE A 132 -6.23 -1.96 11.76
C PHE A 132 -6.74 -0.58 11.36
N PHE A 133 -5.86 0.34 10.97
CA PHE A 133 -6.26 1.67 10.52
C PHE A 133 -5.06 2.35 9.87
N ILE A 134 -5.32 3.31 9.00
CA ILE A 134 -4.30 4.22 8.46
C ILE A 134 -4.20 5.40 9.40
N LEU A 135 -2.96 5.79 9.71
CA LEU A 135 -2.64 6.99 10.48
C LEU A 135 -1.43 7.67 9.84
N ALA A 136 -1.67 8.64 8.96
CA ALA A 136 -0.62 9.22 8.13
C ALA A 136 -0.86 10.71 7.82
N PRO A 137 0.20 11.53 7.70
CA PRO A 137 0.05 12.91 7.26
C PRO A 137 -0.25 12.94 5.77
N LEU A 138 -1.42 13.45 5.39
CA LEU A 138 -1.86 13.61 4.00
C LEU A 138 -2.45 15.01 3.80
N ALA A 139 -2.57 15.45 2.55
CA ALA A 139 -3.15 16.75 2.23
C ALA A 139 -4.60 16.84 2.77
N ASP A 140 -4.98 17.97 3.37
CA ASP A 140 -6.36 18.17 3.80
C ASP A 140 -7.28 18.34 2.58
N ILE A 141 -8.33 17.52 2.46
CA ILE A 141 -9.28 17.61 1.35
C ILE A 141 -10.02 18.95 1.31
N LYS A 142 -10.18 19.62 2.47
CA LYS A 142 -10.81 20.94 2.57
C LYS A 142 -9.80 22.07 2.34
N ASN A 143 -8.50 21.81 2.50
CA ASN A 143 -7.43 22.78 2.23
C ASN A 143 -6.11 22.08 1.87
N SER A 144 -5.91 21.81 0.58
CA SER A 144 -4.72 21.11 0.08
C SER A 144 -3.40 21.89 0.17
N SER A 145 -3.41 23.09 0.78
CA SER A 145 -2.19 23.85 1.07
C SER A 145 -1.45 23.34 2.31
N PHE A 146 -2.09 22.54 3.15
CA PHE A 146 -1.51 21.98 4.36
C PHE A 146 -1.78 20.48 4.46
N ASN A 147 -0.91 19.78 5.18
CA ASN A 147 -1.14 18.39 5.56
C ASN A 147 -1.86 18.34 6.91
N ILE A 148 -2.67 17.31 7.09
CA ILE A 148 -3.34 16.95 8.34
C ILE A 148 -3.13 15.45 8.59
N LEU A 149 -3.17 15.03 9.85
CA LEU A 149 -3.11 13.61 10.18
C LEU A 149 -4.44 12.96 9.85
N TRP A 150 -4.44 11.97 8.96
CA TRP A 150 -5.63 11.20 8.58
C TRP A 150 -5.73 9.97 9.46
N LEU A 151 -6.90 9.73 10.05
CA LEU A 151 -7.31 8.47 10.67
C LEU A 151 -8.42 7.86 9.82
N THR A 152 -8.16 6.74 9.16
CA THR A 152 -9.13 6.08 8.29
C THR A 152 -8.96 4.55 8.30
N LEU A 153 -9.88 3.84 7.67
CA LEU A 153 -9.82 2.39 7.52
C LEU A 153 -8.64 1.93 6.64
N PRO A 154 -8.17 0.68 6.78
CA PRO A 154 -7.17 0.09 5.89
C PRO A 154 -7.63 0.04 4.43
N SER A 155 -6.67 0.10 3.50
CA SER A 155 -6.88 -0.02 2.06
C SER A 155 -6.08 -1.18 1.47
N SER A 156 -6.55 -1.74 0.35
CA SER A 156 -5.73 -2.67 -0.43
C SER A 156 -4.58 -1.97 -1.15
N SER A 157 -4.73 -0.68 -1.49
CA SER A 157 -3.78 0.08 -2.31
C SER A 157 -2.46 0.40 -1.60
N ASP A 158 -2.45 0.44 -0.27
CA ASP A 158 -1.26 0.74 0.53
C ASP A 158 -0.72 -0.48 1.30
N GLY A 159 -1.28 -1.67 1.03
CA GLY A 159 -0.90 -2.92 1.70
C GLY A 159 -1.38 -3.03 3.15
N SER A 160 -2.12 -2.05 3.67
CA SER A 160 -2.63 -2.09 5.05
C SER A 160 -3.78 -3.07 5.24
N ASN A 161 -4.51 -3.45 4.19
CA ASN A 161 -5.63 -4.39 4.36
C ASN A 161 -5.18 -5.73 4.95
N ILE A 162 -5.91 -6.20 5.97
CA ILE A 162 -5.60 -7.45 6.67
C ILE A 162 -5.81 -8.67 5.76
N LEU A 163 -6.83 -8.64 4.90
CA LEU A 163 -7.09 -9.64 3.88
C LEU A 163 -6.68 -9.11 2.51
N THR A 164 -5.57 -9.63 2.00
CA THR A 164 -5.04 -9.29 0.68
C THR A 164 -5.43 -10.30 -0.39
N HIS A 165 -6.08 -11.41 -0.02
CA HIS A 165 -6.57 -12.41 -0.97
C HIS A 165 -7.98 -12.05 -1.44
N GLU A 166 -8.09 -11.52 -2.67
CA GLU A 166 -9.35 -11.33 -3.41
C GLU A 166 -10.27 -12.57 -3.31
N PHE A 167 -9.70 -13.76 -3.21
CA PHE A 167 -10.40 -15.05 -3.18
C PHE A 167 -11.32 -15.28 -1.98
N LEU A 168 -11.08 -14.63 -0.83
CA LEU A 168 -12.00 -14.70 0.33
C LEU A 168 -13.12 -13.65 0.26
N LEU A 169 -12.98 -12.64 -0.60
CA LEU A 169 -14.04 -11.64 -0.83
C LEU A 169 -15.18 -12.24 -1.67
N ASN A 170 -14.86 -13.19 -2.55
CA ASN A 170 -15.84 -13.86 -3.41
C ASN A 170 -16.66 -14.97 -2.70
N GLU A 171 -16.37 -15.29 -1.43
CA GLU A 171 -17.23 -16.19 -0.63
C GLU A 171 -18.62 -15.58 -0.35
N GLN A 172 -18.79 -14.27 -0.53
CA GLN A 172 -20.08 -13.60 -0.33
C GLN A 172 -21.08 -13.81 -1.49
N ASP A 173 -20.64 -14.25 -2.67
CA ASP A 173 -21.48 -14.46 -3.86
C ASP A 173 -22.04 -15.90 -3.99
N GLY A 174 -22.00 -16.69 -2.92
CA GLY A 174 -22.66 -18.00 -2.85
C GLY A 174 -22.15 -19.06 -3.84
N THR A 175 -21.09 -18.80 -4.60
CA THR A 175 -20.56 -19.68 -5.64
C THR A 175 -19.08 -20.01 -5.40
N LYS A 176 -18.81 -21.15 -4.75
CA LYS A 176 -17.49 -21.85 -4.60
C LYS A 176 -16.37 -21.03 -3.88
N ASN A 177 -15.85 -21.41 -2.71
CA ASN A 177 -15.07 -22.63 -2.44
C ASN A 177 -14.71 -22.76 -0.93
N SER A 178 -15.35 -23.66 -0.17
CA SER A 178 -14.88 -24.04 1.19
C SER A 178 -13.46 -24.65 1.21
N LEU A 179 -12.94 -25.01 0.04
CA LEU A 179 -11.58 -25.49 -0.18
C LEU A 179 -10.53 -24.38 0.01
N THR A 180 -10.88 -23.11 -0.24
CA THR A 180 -9.92 -21.98 -0.25
C THR A 180 -9.64 -21.42 1.13
N SER A 181 -10.65 -21.32 2.01
CA SER A 181 -10.43 -20.99 3.44
C SER A 181 -9.62 -22.07 4.16
N LYS A 182 -9.74 -23.33 3.73
CA LYS A 182 -8.96 -24.46 4.26
C LYS A 182 -7.49 -24.39 3.82
N GLU A 183 -7.21 -24.05 2.56
CA GLU A 183 -5.84 -23.84 2.06
C GLU A 183 -5.16 -22.63 2.73
N TYR A 184 -5.89 -21.53 2.89
CA TYR A 184 -5.41 -20.35 3.60
C TYR A 184 -5.12 -20.64 5.08
N ARG A 185 -6.04 -21.33 5.78
CA ARG A 185 -5.80 -21.78 7.15
C ARG A 185 -4.57 -22.69 7.24
N LYS A 186 -4.39 -23.58 6.25
CA LYS A 186 -3.22 -24.46 6.16
C LYS A 186 -1.92 -23.68 5.97
N SER A 187 -1.90 -22.62 5.16
CA SER A 187 -0.71 -21.79 4.98
C SER A 187 -0.30 -21.07 6.28
N ILE A 188 -1.27 -20.61 7.08
CA ILE A 188 -1.01 -20.07 8.43
C ILE A 188 -0.35 -21.15 9.31
N VAL A 189 -0.94 -22.34 9.37
CA VAL A 189 -0.43 -23.46 10.19
C VAL A 189 0.98 -23.88 9.78
N ASP A 190 1.23 -24.05 8.48
CA ASP A 190 2.53 -24.51 7.98
C ASP A 190 3.61 -23.43 8.14
N SER A 191 3.24 -22.14 8.02
CA SER A 191 4.13 -21.01 8.34
C SER A 191 4.47 -20.96 9.83
N ALA A 192 3.48 -21.18 10.70
CA ALA A 192 3.68 -21.25 12.15
C ALA A 192 4.59 -22.41 12.55
N LYS A 193 4.40 -23.60 11.97
CA LYS A 193 5.31 -24.75 12.17
C LYS A 193 6.73 -24.41 11.74
N LEU A 194 6.89 -23.73 10.60
CA LEU A 194 8.21 -23.36 10.09
C LEU A 194 8.91 -22.38 11.05
N ILE A 195 8.24 -21.29 11.45
CA ILE A 195 8.78 -20.30 12.39
C ILE A 195 9.05 -20.91 13.78
N ALA A 196 8.17 -21.80 14.27
CA ALA A 196 8.38 -22.48 15.55
C ALA A 196 9.68 -23.31 15.58
N ARG A 197 10.04 -23.95 14.47
CA ARG A 197 11.32 -24.66 14.34
C ARG A 197 12.52 -23.73 14.45
N TYR A 198 12.45 -22.54 13.86
CA TYR A 198 13.50 -21.52 14.02
C TYR A 198 13.61 -21.03 15.46
N ASN A 199 12.51 -20.98 16.20
CA ASN A 199 12.51 -20.69 17.64
C ASN A 199 12.92 -21.90 18.52
N GLY A 200 13.23 -23.06 17.93
CA GLY A 200 13.58 -24.27 18.67
C GLY A 200 12.43 -24.82 19.51
N VAL A 201 11.18 -24.65 19.06
CA VAL A 201 9.97 -25.10 19.75
C VAL A 201 9.16 -26.02 18.85
N TYR A 202 8.64 -27.11 19.42
CA TYR A 202 7.61 -27.92 18.80
C TYR A 202 6.23 -27.50 19.32
N ILE A 203 5.28 -27.28 18.41
CA ILE A 203 3.89 -26.95 18.74
C ILE A 203 2.99 -27.97 18.05
N PRO A 204 2.08 -28.66 18.78
CA PRO A 204 1.17 -29.63 18.18
C PRO A 204 0.30 -28.99 17.10
N GLU A 205 0.15 -29.70 15.97
CA GLU A 205 -0.60 -29.22 14.81
C GLU A 205 -2.05 -28.86 15.16
N TYR A 206 -2.72 -29.65 15.99
CA TYR A 206 -4.08 -29.36 16.47
C TYR A 206 -4.18 -27.98 17.16
N SER A 207 -3.18 -27.60 17.95
CA SER A 207 -3.16 -26.28 18.61
C SER A 207 -2.97 -25.16 17.61
N LEU A 208 -2.09 -25.35 16.61
CA LEU A 208 -1.88 -24.37 15.54
C LEU A 208 -3.12 -24.22 14.69
N ASP A 209 -3.81 -25.32 14.39
CA ASP A 209 -5.03 -25.30 13.60
C ASP A 209 -6.14 -24.51 14.30
N ILE A 210 -6.33 -24.68 15.62
CA ILE A 210 -7.29 -23.88 16.39
C ILE A 210 -6.96 -22.39 16.31
N ASP A 211 -5.70 -22.01 16.57
CA ASP A 211 -5.29 -20.61 16.54
C ASP A 211 -5.43 -20.02 15.12
N ALA A 212 -5.07 -20.77 14.07
CA ALA A 212 -5.27 -20.37 12.69
C ALA A 212 -6.75 -20.14 12.36
N GLY A 213 -7.65 -21.01 12.81
CA GLY A 213 -9.09 -20.84 12.62
C GLY A 213 -9.63 -19.57 13.30
N ARG A 214 -9.10 -19.22 14.48
CA ARG A 214 -9.44 -17.96 15.17
C ARG A 214 -8.91 -16.73 14.43
N VAL A 215 -7.70 -16.80 13.88
CA VAL A 215 -7.13 -15.73 13.04
C VAL A 215 -8.01 -15.52 11.80
N VAL A 216 -8.33 -16.57 11.05
CA VAL A 216 -9.19 -16.48 9.86
C VAL A 216 -10.54 -15.86 10.21
N LYS A 217 -11.18 -16.30 11.30
CA LYS A 217 -12.47 -15.73 11.75
C LYS A 217 -12.35 -14.23 12.08
N PHE A 218 -11.28 -13.82 12.76
CA PHE A 218 -11.04 -12.42 13.09
C PHE A 218 -10.78 -11.57 11.82
N GLU A 219 -9.96 -12.06 10.89
CA GLU A 219 -9.69 -11.37 9.62
C GLU A 219 -10.96 -11.20 8.78
N LEU A 220 -11.82 -12.23 8.70
CA LEU A 220 -13.11 -12.15 8.01
C LEU A 220 -14.07 -11.16 8.68
N ALA A 221 -14.11 -11.14 10.02
CA ALA A 221 -14.93 -10.17 10.76
C ALA A 221 -14.46 -8.73 10.49
N LEU A 222 -13.16 -8.49 10.51
CA LEU A 222 -12.60 -7.17 10.20
C LEU A 222 -12.87 -6.76 8.75
N GLN A 223 -12.66 -7.67 7.80
CA GLN A 223 -12.95 -7.41 6.39
C GLN A 223 -14.43 -7.12 6.15
N ASN A 224 -15.34 -7.82 6.83
CA ASN A 224 -16.77 -7.52 6.74
C ASN A 224 -17.08 -6.09 7.22
N ILE A 225 -16.41 -5.59 8.26
CA ILE A 225 -16.55 -4.20 8.69
C ILE A 225 -16.07 -3.25 7.57
N ILE A 226 -14.90 -3.52 6.96
CA ILE A 226 -14.35 -2.72 5.85
C ILE A 226 -15.32 -2.72 4.64
N THR A 227 -15.72 -3.90 4.17
CA THR A 227 -16.57 -4.06 2.99
C THR A 227 -17.92 -3.38 3.17
N ASN A 228 -18.56 -3.48 4.35
CA ASN A 228 -19.84 -2.81 4.59
C ASN A 228 -19.72 -1.28 4.52
N MET A 229 -18.55 -0.70 4.80
CA MET A 229 -18.33 0.74 4.64
C MET A 229 -18.06 1.11 3.18
N THR A 230 -17.37 0.26 2.42
CA THR A 230 -17.01 0.56 1.03
C THR A 230 -18.11 0.22 0.01
N SER A 231 -18.95 -0.77 0.31
CA SER A 231 -19.98 -1.30 -0.61
C SER A 231 -21.28 -0.51 -0.63
N SER A 232 -21.47 0.45 0.29
CA SER A 232 -22.64 1.35 0.31
C SER A 232 -22.67 2.35 -0.85
N GLY A 233 -21.73 2.27 -1.78
CA GLY A 233 -21.65 3.12 -2.96
C GLY A 233 -20.87 4.39 -2.65
N VAL A 234 -19.56 4.31 -2.88
CA VAL A 234 -18.57 5.38 -2.76
C VAL A 234 -18.25 5.72 -1.30
N PHE A 235 -17.00 5.43 -0.90
CA PHE A 235 -16.34 6.17 0.17
C PHE A 235 -16.33 7.64 -0.26
N ASP A 236 -17.40 8.38 0.02
CA ASP A 236 -17.44 9.79 -0.31
C ASP A 236 -16.57 10.49 0.72
N LEU A 237 -15.31 10.69 0.32
CA LEU A 237 -14.32 11.40 1.11
C LEU A 237 -14.87 12.74 1.64
N THR A 238 -15.88 13.34 1.01
CA THR A 238 -16.48 14.59 1.49
C THR A 238 -17.53 14.41 2.57
N ASP A 239 -18.38 13.38 2.50
CA ASP A 239 -19.44 13.15 3.49
C ASP A 239 -18.91 12.47 4.76
N ASP A 240 -17.95 11.56 4.62
CA ASP A 240 -17.36 10.83 5.75
C ASP A 240 -16.24 11.60 6.47
N TYR A 241 -15.82 12.74 5.93
CA TYR A 241 -14.74 13.54 6.49
C TYR A 241 -15.23 14.39 7.68
N GLN A 242 -14.59 14.15 8.82
CA GLN A 242 -14.72 14.99 9.99
C GLN A 242 -13.36 15.53 10.42
N LYS A 243 -13.33 16.81 10.78
CA LYS A 243 -12.16 17.43 11.39
C LYS A 243 -12.43 17.57 12.88
N LEU A 244 -11.64 16.87 13.70
CA LEU A 244 -11.77 16.83 15.15
C LEU A 244 -10.43 17.16 15.79
N THR A 245 -10.43 17.75 16.98
CA THR A 245 -9.23 17.75 17.82
C THR A 245 -8.96 16.34 18.37
N ILE A 246 -7.71 16.03 18.70
CA ILE A 246 -7.36 14.74 19.34
C ILE A 246 -8.14 14.53 20.64
N ASN A 247 -8.40 15.59 21.42
CA ASN A 247 -9.21 15.52 22.64
C ASN A 247 -10.68 15.20 22.34
N GLU A 248 -11.26 15.75 21.27
CA GLU A 248 -12.62 15.41 20.86
C GLU A 248 -12.71 13.97 20.36
N LEU A 249 -11.73 13.52 19.57
CA LEU A 249 -11.62 12.12 19.18
C LEU A 249 -11.59 11.22 20.41
N GLN A 250 -10.72 11.50 21.38
CA GLN A 250 -10.60 10.70 22.60
C GLN A 250 -11.93 10.64 23.36
N LYS A 251 -12.59 11.78 23.57
CA LYS A 251 -13.89 11.84 24.25
C LYS A 251 -14.96 10.98 23.58
N ARG A 252 -15.04 11.00 22.25
CA ARG A 252 -16.02 10.19 21.49
C ARG A 252 -15.73 8.70 21.62
N PHE A 253 -14.46 8.33 21.64
CA PHE A 253 -14.03 6.95 21.80
C PHE A 253 -14.25 6.45 23.23
N ASP A 254 -13.95 7.26 24.24
CA ASP A 254 -14.17 6.92 25.64
C ASP A 254 -15.66 6.72 25.93
N ALA A 255 -16.55 7.45 25.25
CA ALA A 255 -18.00 7.29 25.37
C ALA A 255 -18.46 5.88 24.94
N LYS A 256 -17.72 5.18 24.07
CA LYS A 256 -17.97 3.79 23.69
C LYS A 256 -17.76 2.80 24.85
N SER A 257 -17.05 3.23 25.90
CA SER A 257 -16.80 2.47 27.13
C SER A 257 -16.21 1.07 26.87
N PRO A 258 -15.06 0.96 26.17
CA PRO A 258 -14.40 -0.33 25.91
C PRO A 258 -14.13 -1.10 27.21
N MET A 259 -14.54 -2.36 27.26
CA MET A 259 -14.55 -3.20 28.47
C MET A 259 -13.18 -3.78 28.80
N THR A 260 -12.31 -3.94 27.81
CA THR A 260 -10.99 -4.55 27.91
C THR A 260 -9.89 -3.58 27.47
N LEU A 261 -8.64 -3.93 27.79
CA LEU A 261 -7.48 -3.19 27.28
C LEU A 261 -7.31 -3.33 25.76
N ASN A 262 -7.97 -4.30 25.11
CA ASN A 262 -7.87 -4.47 23.66
C ASN A 262 -8.68 -3.40 22.91
N GLY A 263 -9.85 -3.01 23.43
CA GLY A 263 -10.67 -1.94 22.84
C GLY A 263 -10.20 -0.52 23.19
N LYS A 264 -9.31 -0.36 24.19
CA LYS A 264 -8.83 0.94 24.65
C LYS A 264 -7.68 1.48 23.80
N ILE A 265 -7.84 2.70 23.29
CA ILE A 265 -6.79 3.43 22.57
C ILE A 265 -6.67 4.83 23.19
N GLU A 266 -5.50 5.13 23.74
CA GLU A 266 -5.13 6.44 24.25
C GLU A 266 -4.55 7.28 23.10
N TRP A 267 -5.41 7.85 22.25
CA TRP A 267 -5.04 8.48 20.98
C TRP A 267 -3.96 9.54 21.11
N LEU A 268 -4.06 10.43 22.10
CA LEU A 268 -3.04 11.47 22.31
C LEU A 268 -1.67 10.86 22.60
N ASN A 269 -1.62 9.88 23.52
CA ASN A 269 -0.37 9.22 23.87
C ASN A 269 0.15 8.39 22.69
N TYR A 270 -0.74 7.69 21.99
CA TYR A 270 -0.41 6.88 20.82
C TYR A 270 0.24 7.75 19.72
N ILE A 271 -0.41 8.85 19.34
CA ILE A 271 0.07 9.76 18.27
C ILE A 271 1.40 10.43 18.69
N ARG A 272 1.51 10.89 19.94
CA ARG A 272 2.77 11.44 20.49
C ARG A 272 3.93 10.46 20.38
N ARG A 273 3.68 9.19 20.73
CA ARG A 273 4.70 8.14 20.69
C ARG A 273 5.05 7.72 19.28
N LEU A 274 4.10 7.73 18.36
CA LEU A 274 4.36 7.46 16.95
C LEU A 274 5.34 8.49 16.35
N TYR A 275 5.15 9.76 16.67
CA TYR A 275 5.96 10.87 16.13
C TYR A 275 7.07 11.37 17.07
N SER A 276 7.37 10.66 18.15
CA SER A 276 8.36 11.07 19.17
C SER A 276 9.77 11.29 18.63
N ASP A 277 10.10 10.60 17.54
CA ASP A 277 11.45 10.57 16.98
C ASP A 277 11.63 11.63 15.87
N ILE A 278 10.57 12.39 15.56
CA ILE A 278 10.62 13.47 14.58
C ILE A 278 10.97 14.79 15.29
N PRO A 279 12.12 15.41 14.96
CA PRO A 279 12.53 16.65 15.60
C PRO A 279 11.56 17.78 15.29
N ASN A 280 11.36 18.67 16.27
CA ASN A 280 10.50 19.86 16.16
C ASN A 280 9.01 19.57 15.90
N VAL A 281 8.54 18.36 16.18
CA VAL A 281 7.11 18.03 16.18
C VAL A 281 6.62 17.94 17.62
N SER A 282 5.73 18.86 18.01
CA SER A 282 5.02 18.82 19.29
C SER A 282 3.55 18.52 19.02
N ILE A 283 3.00 17.51 19.71
CA ILE A 283 1.60 17.11 19.57
C ILE A 283 0.91 17.27 20.92
N ASP A 284 -0.24 17.93 20.92
CA ASP A 284 -1.12 18.07 22.06
C ASP A 284 -2.58 17.77 21.69
N GLY A 285 -3.45 17.73 22.70
CA GLY A 285 -4.84 17.37 22.51
C GLY A 285 -5.66 18.36 21.68
N SER A 286 -5.15 19.56 21.40
CA SER A 286 -5.83 20.57 20.59
C SER A 286 -5.56 20.44 19.09
N HIS A 287 -4.58 19.62 18.70
CA HIS A 287 -4.26 19.40 17.29
C HIS A 287 -5.44 18.77 16.55
N GLU A 288 -5.76 19.33 15.38
CA GLU A 288 -6.80 18.82 14.50
C GLU A 288 -6.31 17.61 13.70
N ILE A 289 -7.19 16.63 13.53
CA ILE A 289 -7.01 15.44 12.72
C ILE A 289 -8.22 15.24 11.81
N ALA A 290 -7.99 14.65 10.64
CA ALA A 290 -9.03 14.24 9.72
C ALA A 290 -9.44 12.80 10.04
N VAL A 291 -10.66 12.61 10.51
CA VAL A 291 -11.25 11.29 10.76
C VAL A 291 -12.18 10.98 9.60
N ILE A 292 -11.91 9.89 8.89
CA ILE A 292 -12.71 9.44 7.75
C ILE A 292 -13.18 8.03 8.05
N GLY A 293 -14.49 7.81 8.00
CA GLY A 293 -15.09 6.54 8.40
C GLY A 293 -15.03 6.32 9.91
N GLU A 294 -15.47 7.29 10.73
CA GLU A 294 -15.55 7.15 12.19
C GLU A 294 -16.30 5.88 12.62
N GLU A 295 -17.36 5.51 11.90
CA GLU A 295 -18.13 4.29 12.14
C GLU A 295 -17.28 3.02 12.03
N TYR A 296 -16.32 2.99 11.10
CA TYR A 296 -15.38 1.87 10.96
C TYR A 296 -14.57 1.70 12.24
N ILE A 297 -14.02 2.81 12.75
CA ILE A 297 -13.18 2.74 13.94
C ILE A 297 -14.02 2.31 15.16
N MET A 298 -15.27 2.77 15.28
CA MET A 298 -16.16 2.33 16.36
C MET A 298 -16.46 0.82 16.31
N LYS A 299 -16.71 0.26 15.12
CA LYS A 299 -16.90 -1.19 14.94
C LYS A 299 -15.62 -1.99 15.16
N LEU A 300 -14.47 -1.43 14.78
CA LEU A 300 -13.16 -2.02 15.06
C LEU A 300 -12.93 -2.16 16.58
N ILE A 301 -13.25 -1.13 17.37
CA ILE A 301 -13.15 -1.19 18.83
C ILE A 301 -13.98 -2.35 19.39
N ASP A 302 -15.24 -2.47 18.95
CA ASP A 302 -16.13 -3.57 19.38
C ASP A 302 -15.51 -4.94 19.07
N LEU A 303 -14.94 -5.10 17.87
CA LEU A 303 -14.28 -6.33 17.46
C LEU A 303 -13.04 -6.62 18.32
N LEU A 304 -12.18 -5.63 18.56
CA LEU A 304 -10.99 -5.79 19.39
C LEU A 304 -11.34 -6.13 20.84
N ASP A 305 -12.37 -5.50 21.38
CA ASP A 305 -12.80 -5.68 22.77
C ASP A 305 -13.33 -7.09 23.05
N GLN A 306 -14.01 -7.68 22.07
CA GLN A 306 -14.55 -9.05 22.13
C GLN A 306 -13.50 -10.12 21.77
N THR A 307 -12.32 -9.72 21.30
CA THR A 307 -11.30 -10.64 20.80
C THR A 307 -10.17 -10.85 21.82
N PRO A 308 -9.79 -12.11 22.14
CA PRO A 308 -8.64 -12.37 23.01
C PRO A 308 -7.34 -11.80 22.44
N SER A 309 -6.48 -11.21 23.28
CA SER A 309 -5.23 -10.56 22.83
C SER A 309 -4.33 -11.49 22.02
N ARG A 310 -4.30 -12.79 22.33
CA ARG A 310 -3.56 -13.79 21.55
C ARG A 310 -4.00 -13.83 20.09
N VAL A 311 -5.29 -13.71 19.81
CA VAL A 311 -5.85 -13.75 18.44
C VAL A 311 -5.48 -12.47 17.70
N ILE A 312 -5.64 -11.30 18.34
CA ILE A 312 -5.27 -9.98 17.78
C ILE A 312 -3.79 -9.97 17.39
N VAL A 313 -2.92 -10.36 18.32
CA VAL A 313 -1.46 -10.41 18.10
C VAL A 313 -1.10 -11.42 17.01
N ASN A 314 -1.75 -12.60 16.98
CA ASN A 314 -1.55 -13.57 15.91
C ASN A 314 -1.92 -13.00 14.54
N ALA A 315 -3.04 -12.29 14.43
CA ALA A 315 -3.51 -11.69 13.18
C ALA A 315 -2.57 -10.58 12.70
N MET A 316 -2.09 -9.70 13.58
CA MET A 316 -1.10 -8.67 13.22
C MET A 316 0.23 -9.25 12.74
N HIS A 317 0.76 -10.25 13.45
CA HIS A 317 1.99 -10.90 13.04
C HIS A 317 1.81 -11.69 11.74
N TRP A 318 0.64 -12.31 11.53
CA TRP A 318 0.34 -12.98 10.27
C TRP A 318 0.23 -12.00 9.09
N TRP A 319 -0.43 -10.86 9.27
CA TRP A 319 -0.43 -9.77 8.29
C TRP A 319 1.00 -9.30 7.97
N LEU A 320 1.84 -9.12 8.98
CA LEU A 320 3.23 -8.73 8.81
C LEU A 320 4.01 -9.79 8.00
N ILE A 321 3.86 -11.07 8.35
CA ILE A 321 4.49 -12.17 7.64
C ILE A 321 4.08 -12.14 6.17
N LYS A 322 2.78 -12.04 5.86
CA LYS A 322 2.27 -11.98 4.48
C LYS A 322 2.90 -10.84 3.68
N ASN A 323 3.02 -9.66 4.26
CA ASN A 323 3.62 -8.49 3.59
C ASN A 323 5.14 -8.64 3.37
N LEU A 324 5.83 -9.40 4.23
CA LEU A 324 7.27 -9.64 4.11
C LEU A 324 7.63 -10.90 3.31
N VAL A 325 6.67 -11.76 2.96
CA VAL A 325 6.91 -13.00 2.19
C VAL A 325 7.82 -12.79 0.98
N PRO A 326 7.62 -11.77 0.12
CA PRO A 326 8.46 -11.56 -1.05
C PRO A 326 9.96 -11.36 -0.75
N LEU A 327 10.30 -10.95 0.48
CA LEU A 327 11.66 -10.73 0.98
C LEU A 327 12.26 -11.96 1.67
N THR A 328 11.50 -13.05 1.82
CA THR A 328 11.93 -14.27 2.54
C THR A 328 12.42 -15.37 1.60
N ASN A 329 12.80 -16.52 2.17
CA ASN A 329 13.25 -17.68 1.41
C ASN A 329 12.12 -18.38 0.62
N LYS A 330 12.51 -19.19 -0.37
CA LYS A 330 11.61 -19.98 -1.24
C LYS A 330 10.66 -20.87 -0.45
N LYS A 331 11.12 -21.40 0.70
CA LYS A 331 10.31 -22.29 1.53
C LYS A 331 9.06 -21.61 2.08
N LEU A 332 9.19 -20.43 2.70
CA LEU A 332 8.04 -19.69 3.20
C LEU A 332 7.18 -19.13 2.06
N LYS A 333 7.82 -18.63 0.99
CA LYS A 333 7.14 -18.21 -0.24
C LYS A 333 6.23 -19.30 -0.81
N ASN A 334 6.71 -20.54 -0.91
CA ASN A 334 5.93 -21.66 -1.45
C ASN A 334 4.76 -22.07 -0.53
N ILE A 335 4.87 -21.86 0.79
CA ILE A 335 3.78 -22.13 1.72
C ILE A 335 2.64 -21.12 1.55
N ILE A 336 2.97 -19.84 1.33
CA ILE A 336 1.99 -18.75 1.32
C ILE A 336 1.46 -18.48 -0.10
N ASN A 337 2.29 -18.58 -1.12
CA ASN A 337 1.91 -18.42 -2.53
C ASN A 337 1.39 -19.72 -3.14
N THR A 338 0.35 -20.33 -2.54
CA THR A 338 -0.29 -21.53 -3.10
C THR A 338 -1.03 -21.27 -4.43
N GLN A 339 -1.09 -20.03 -4.90
CA GLN A 339 -1.58 -19.69 -6.23
C GLN A 339 -0.46 -19.27 -7.19
N LYS A 340 -0.48 -19.91 -8.37
CA LYS A 340 0.30 -19.60 -9.56
C LYS A 340 -0.09 -18.25 -10.18
N ASN A 341 -0.23 -17.18 -9.41
CA ASN A 341 -0.12 -15.86 -10.00
C ASN A 341 1.32 -15.74 -10.45
N LYS A 342 1.52 -15.73 -11.77
CA LYS A 342 2.81 -15.71 -12.46
C LYS A 342 3.64 -14.60 -11.79
N LEU A 343 4.53 -15.01 -10.89
CA LEU A 343 5.32 -14.08 -10.10
C LEU A 343 6.05 -13.18 -11.10
N SER A 344 5.88 -11.87 -10.94
CA SER A 344 6.73 -10.88 -11.60
C SER A 344 8.18 -11.36 -11.46
N THR A 345 8.93 -11.40 -12.57
CA THR A 345 10.34 -11.82 -12.54
C THR A 345 11.08 -11.04 -11.46
N ARG A 346 12.01 -11.67 -10.73
CA ARG A 346 12.64 -11.06 -9.53
C ARG A 346 13.10 -9.61 -9.75
N TRP A 347 13.73 -9.33 -10.88
CA TRP A 347 14.18 -7.98 -11.24
C TRP A 347 13.04 -6.96 -11.36
N LYS A 348 11.89 -7.33 -11.95
CA LYS A 348 10.71 -6.46 -12.03
C LYS A 348 10.17 -6.17 -10.63
N TRP A 349 10.08 -7.20 -9.79
CA TRP A 349 9.66 -7.03 -8.39
C TRP A 349 10.61 -6.10 -7.62
N CYS A 350 11.93 -6.27 -7.77
CA CYS A 350 12.95 -5.43 -7.14
C CYS A 350 12.94 -3.98 -7.63
N ILE A 351 12.49 -3.72 -8.87
CA ILE A 351 12.27 -2.36 -9.38
C ILE A 351 11.02 -1.75 -8.74
N GLU A 352 9.91 -2.50 -8.74
CA GLU A 352 8.63 -2.03 -8.20
C GLU A 352 8.69 -1.72 -6.70
N HIS A 353 9.54 -2.43 -5.95
CA HIS A 353 9.71 -2.28 -4.50
C HIS A 353 11.03 -1.57 -4.14
N ASN A 354 11.60 -0.78 -5.06
CA ASN A 354 12.73 0.08 -4.76
C ASN A 354 12.22 1.36 -4.09
N GLU A 355 12.49 1.52 -2.79
CA GLU A 355 12.05 2.66 -1.97
C GLU A 355 12.76 3.99 -2.28
N MET A 356 13.52 4.04 -3.38
CA MET A 356 14.23 5.25 -3.83
C MET A 356 13.80 5.70 -5.25
N PRO A 357 12.49 5.89 -5.51
CA PRO A 357 12.01 6.18 -6.86
C PRO A 357 12.51 7.50 -7.42
N HIS A 358 12.75 8.53 -6.59
CA HIS A 358 13.31 9.79 -7.07
C HIS A 358 14.76 9.66 -7.53
N ALA A 359 15.56 8.79 -6.90
CA ALA A 359 16.93 8.54 -7.31
C ALA A 359 16.99 7.93 -8.72
N ILE A 360 16.14 6.93 -8.96
CA ILE A 360 15.99 6.28 -10.27
C ILE A 360 15.43 7.27 -11.30
N ALA A 361 14.34 7.96 -10.95
CA ALA A 361 13.64 8.87 -11.85
C ALA A 361 14.51 10.06 -12.28
N HIS A 362 15.35 10.59 -11.39
CA HIS A 362 16.31 11.63 -11.73
C HIS A 362 17.24 11.20 -12.88
N THR A 363 17.87 10.04 -12.75
CA THR A 363 18.75 9.50 -13.80
C THR A 363 17.98 9.09 -15.05
N TYR A 364 16.76 8.56 -14.89
CA TYR A 364 15.88 8.25 -16.02
C TYR A 364 15.57 9.49 -16.85
N VAL A 365 15.25 10.61 -16.19
CA VAL A 365 14.98 11.89 -16.85
C VAL A 365 16.20 12.37 -17.62
N GLN A 366 17.38 12.35 -16.99
CA GLN A 366 18.63 12.78 -17.63
C GLN A 366 18.98 11.98 -18.89
N LYS A 367 18.69 10.66 -18.90
CA LYS A 367 19.04 9.77 -20.02
C LYS A 367 17.98 9.71 -21.11
N TYR A 368 16.69 9.69 -20.75
CA TYR A 368 15.63 9.27 -21.66
C TYR A 368 14.52 10.31 -21.86
N PHE A 369 14.53 11.42 -21.12
CA PHE A 369 13.47 12.43 -21.18
C PHE A 369 13.94 13.72 -21.87
N SER A 370 13.22 14.15 -22.90
CA SER A 370 13.55 15.36 -23.65
C SER A 370 12.94 16.61 -23.03
N LYS A 371 13.77 17.65 -22.82
CA LYS A 371 13.30 18.99 -22.40
C LYS A 371 12.32 19.59 -23.41
N ALA A 372 12.50 19.32 -24.71
CA ALA A 372 11.56 19.76 -25.75
C ALA A 372 10.18 19.09 -25.59
N SER A 373 10.13 17.80 -25.24
CA SER A 373 8.87 17.11 -24.94
C SER A 373 8.16 17.70 -23.72
N LYS A 374 8.90 18.13 -22.69
CA LYS A 374 8.33 18.85 -21.53
C LYS A 374 7.59 20.11 -21.97
N LEU A 375 8.23 20.92 -22.81
CA LEU A 375 7.66 22.18 -23.31
C LEU A 375 6.44 21.93 -24.19
N TYR A 376 6.52 20.96 -25.11
CA TYR A 376 5.41 20.59 -25.98
C TYR A 376 4.19 20.13 -25.19
N VAL A 377 4.36 19.20 -24.24
CA VAL A 377 3.26 18.72 -23.39
C VAL A 377 2.74 19.83 -22.49
N SER A 378 3.60 20.71 -21.97
CA SER A 378 3.16 21.87 -21.19
C SER A 378 2.25 22.79 -22.01
N ASN A 379 2.57 23.01 -23.29
CA ASN A 379 1.71 23.78 -24.18
C ASN A 379 0.38 23.07 -24.44
N MET A 380 0.38 21.76 -24.68
CA MET A 380 -0.86 20.97 -24.82
C MET A 380 -1.76 21.08 -23.59
N VAL A 381 -1.19 21.03 -22.38
CA VAL A 381 -1.96 21.20 -21.13
C VAL A 381 -2.57 22.60 -21.05
N ASN A 382 -1.86 23.64 -21.52
CA ASN A 382 -2.40 24.99 -21.58
C ASN A 382 -3.58 25.10 -22.57
N GLU A 383 -3.48 24.46 -23.74
CA GLU A 383 -4.56 24.39 -24.72
C GLU A 383 -5.79 23.66 -24.18
N ILE A 384 -5.59 22.55 -23.45
CA ILE A 384 -6.68 21.82 -22.79
C ILE A 384 -7.38 22.69 -21.75
N ILE A 385 -6.62 23.41 -20.92
CA ILE A 385 -7.18 24.34 -19.93
C ILE A 385 -7.97 25.47 -20.61
N PHE A 386 -7.49 25.96 -21.75
CA PHE A 386 -8.20 26.94 -22.54
C PHE A 386 -9.52 26.38 -23.09
N GLY A 387 -9.52 25.17 -23.64
CA GLY A 387 -10.72 24.46 -24.09
C GLY A 387 -11.73 24.27 -22.96
N MET A 388 -11.29 23.80 -21.78
CA MET A 388 -12.16 23.66 -20.60
C MET A 388 -12.79 24.99 -20.19
N ARG A 389 -12.03 26.09 -20.25
CA ARG A 389 -12.55 27.42 -19.95
C ARG A 389 -13.64 27.82 -20.94
N TYR A 390 -13.45 27.53 -22.22
CA TYR A 390 -14.45 27.77 -23.27
C TYR A 390 -15.74 26.96 -23.00
N ASP A 391 -15.61 25.67 -22.70
CA ASP A 391 -16.74 24.79 -22.41
C ASP A 391 -17.51 25.22 -21.15
N ILE A 392 -16.82 25.58 -20.08
CA ILE A 392 -17.46 26.06 -18.84
C ILE A 392 -18.27 27.33 -19.13
N ASN A 393 -17.71 28.29 -19.88
CA ASN A 393 -18.41 29.52 -20.23
C ASN A 393 -19.65 29.23 -21.09
N GLY A 394 -19.51 28.37 -22.10
CA GLY A 394 -20.58 27.99 -23.03
C GLY A 394 -21.64 27.05 -22.45
N SER A 395 -21.39 26.45 -21.29
CA SER A 395 -22.32 25.48 -20.69
C SER A 395 -23.68 26.11 -20.36
N LYS A 396 -24.77 25.43 -20.71
CA LYS A 396 -26.14 25.91 -20.42
C LYS A 396 -26.73 25.36 -19.12
N TRP A 397 -26.14 24.32 -18.57
CA TRP A 397 -26.63 23.61 -17.39
C TRP A 397 -26.05 24.15 -16.08
N LEU A 398 -24.96 24.92 -16.13
CA LEU A 398 -24.38 25.60 -14.97
C LEU A 398 -24.97 27.01 -14.82
N ASP A 399 -25.40 27.34 -13.61
CA ASP A 399 -25.73 28.71 -13.24
C ASP A 399 -24.47 29.61 -13.18
N LEU A 400 -24.68 30.93 -13.14
CA LEU A 400 -23.57 31.92 -13.16
C LEU A 400 -22.63 31.79 -11.95
N TYR A 401 -23.17 31.44 -10.78
CA TYR A 401 -22.39 31.29 -9.55
C TYR A 401 -21.48 30.05 -9.64
N SER A 402 -22.03 28.92 -10.07
CA SER A 402 -21.31 27.67 -10.29
C SER A 402 -20.23 27.81 -11.37
N LYS A 403 -20.53 28.50 -12.48
CA LYS A 403 -19.52 28.83 -13.52
C LYS A 403 -18.37 29.65 -12.94
N SER A 404 -18.65 30.69 -12.16
CA SER A 404 -17.61 31.53 -11.56
C SER A 404 -16.68 30.71 -10.66
N ASN A 405 -17.24 29.83 -9.83
CA ASN A 405 -16.47 28.93 -8.97
C ASN A 405 -15.64 27.90 -9.75
N ALA A 406 -16.21 27.31 -10.81
CA ALA A 406 -15.50 26.37 -11.67
C ALA A 406 -14.30 27.04 -12.36
N LEU A 407 -14.47 28.27 -12.87
CA LEU A 407 -13.39 29.05 -13.49
C LEU A 407 -12.32 29.44 -12.47
N LYS A 408 -12.72 29.81 -11.24
CA LYS A 408 -11.79 30.07 -10.14
C LYS A 408 -10.97 28.82 -9.79
N LYS A 409 -11.61 27.64 -9.72
CA LYS A 409 -10.90 26.38 -9.50
C LYS A 409 -9.91 26.11 -10.63
N LEU A 410 -10.34 26.26 -11.89
CA LEU A 410 -9.50 26.04 -13.07
C LEU A 410 -8.27 26.97 -13.09
N SER A 411 -8.41 28.23 -12.68
CA SER A 411 -7.28 29.17 -12.62
C SER A 411 -6.28 28.88 -11.50
N LEU A 412 -6.70 28.16 -10.46
CA LEU A 412 -5.86 27.75 -9.33
C LEU A 412 -5.22 26.36 -9.51
N MET A 413 -5.57 25.63 -10.58
CA MET A 413 -4.99 24.30 -10.84
C MET A 413 -3.49 24.39 -11.08
N LYS A 414 -2.73 23.66 -10.25
CA LYS A 414 -1.29 23.46 -10.44
C LYS A 414 -1.05 22.40 -11.51
N LYS A 415 0.00 22.62 -12.32
CA LYS A 415 0.37 21.75 -13.44
C LYS A 415 1.71 21.12 -13.14
N PHE A 416 1.78 19.80 -13.22
CA PHE A 416 3.02 19.04 -13.06
C PHE A 416 3.25 18.26 -14.35
N VAL A 417 4.33 18.56 -15.08
CA VAL A 417 4.65 17.94 -16.36
C VAL A 417 6.05 17.34 -16.30
N GLY A 418 6.16 16.03 -16.51
CA GLY A 418 7.42 15.30 -16.49
C GLY A 418 7.94 15.08 -15.07
N TYR A 419 8.81 15.97 -14.60
CA TYR A 419 9.58 15.81 -13.37
C TYR A 419 9.67 17.11 -12.58
N PRO A 420 9.86 17.04 -11.24
CA PRO A 420 9.93 18.24 -10.40
C PRO A 420 11.21 19.03 -10.68
N GLU A 421 11.13 20.36 -10.57
CA GLU A 421 12.24 21.26 -10.94
C GLU A 421 13.53 21.00 -10.18
N TRP A 422 13.44 20.52 -8.94
CA TRP A 422 14.61 20.22 -8.11
C TRP A 422 15.47 19.06 -8.64
N TYR A 423 15.00 18.29 -9.63
CA TYR A 423 15.85 17.31 -10.32
C TYR A 423 16.96 17.97 -11.16
N GLU A 424 16.91 19.28 -11.42
CA GLU A 424 18.02 19.99 -12.08
C GLU A 424 19.15 20.33 -11.08
N ASP A 425 18.97 20.10 -9.78
CA ASP A 425 19.97 20.28 -8.73
C ASP A 425 20.35 18.94 -8.08
N ASP A 426 21.53 18.42 -8.44
CA ASP A 426 22.07 17.16 -7.89
C ASP A 426 22.17 17.18 -6.36
N LYS A 427 22.38 18.35 -5.74
CA LYS A 427 22.47 18.48 -4.28
C LYS A 427 21.11 18.29 -3.62
N ALA A 428 20.02 18.69 -4.28
CA ALA A 428 18.68 18.51 -3.76
C ALA A 428 18.36 17.01 -3.60
N LEU A 429 18.75 16.18 -4.56
CA LEU A 429 18.57 14.73 -4.49
C LEU A 429 19.41 14.07 -3.39
N ALA A 430 20.68 14.46 -3.25
CA ALA A 430 21.55 13.97 -2.19
C ALA A 430 21.00 14.35 -0.79
N ASN A 431 20.50 15.58 -0.65
CA ASN A 431 19.87 16.05 0.58
C ASN A 431 18.55 15.32 0.88
N TYR A 432 17.74 15.01 -0.15
CA TYR A 432 16.50 14.25 0.00
C TYR A 432 16.75 12.86 0.61
N TYR A 433 17.83 12.19 0.19
CA TYR A 433 18.20 10.84 0.67
C TYR A 433 19.34 10.84 1.71
N LYS A 434 19.60 11.96 2.38
CA LYS A 434 20.71 12.07 3.35
C LYS A 434 20.61 11.07 4.51
N ASN A 435 19.38 10.82 4.97
CA ASN A 435 19.08 9.93 6.10
C ASN A 435 18.72 8.50 5.68
N ALA A 436 18.68 8.19 4.38
CA ALA A 436 18.48 6.81 3.92
C ALA A 436 19.76 6.02 4.21
N SER A 437 19.72 5.06 5.13
CA SER A 437 20.86 4.23 5.51
C SER A 437 21.05 3.04 4.58
#